data_AF-A0A7W8SD36-F1
#
_entry.id   AF-A0A7W8SD36-F1
#
_cell.length_a   1.000
_cell.length_b   1.000
_cell.length_c   1.000
_cell.angle_alpha   90.00
_cell.angle_beta   90.00
_cell.angle_gamma   90.00
#
_symmetry.space_group_name_H-M   'P 1'
#
loop_
_entity.id
_entity.type
_entity.pdbx_description
1 polymer ?
#
loop_
_entity_poly.entity_id
_entity_poly.type
_entity_poly.pdbx_seq_one_letter_code
_entity_poly.pdbx_strand_id
1 'polypeptide(L)'
;MSASGDRRRGFWWEATERVMPVAGVIPKYKKIRSSVEAGLPVVLTDGGTRIAVVVGWDLWTLQHERYLYAAAMSWAFWRSGRFDAAGFGWEVLAYLRPPMQERLHPTVQLGEDDEPDERPR
;
A
#
# COMPACT_ATOMS: atom_id res chain seq x y z
N MET A 1 -42.23 -9.21 3.39
CA MET A 1 -41.28 -9.55 4.47
C MET A 1 -39.88 -9.55 3.88
N SER A 2 -39.02 -8.69 4.43
CA SER A 2 -37.69 -8.36 3.92
C SER A 2 -36.70 -9.53 4.04
N ALA A 3 -36.00 -9.85 2.96
CA ALA A 3 -34.67 -10.45 3.00
C ALA A 3 -33.66 -9.35 2.66
N SER A 4 -33.10 -8.75 3.70
CA SER A 4 -32.05 -7.72 3.67
C SER A 4 -30.77 -8.30 4.26
N GLY A 5 -29.64 -8.00 3.63
CA GLY A 5 -28.28 -8.36 4.10
C GLY A 5 -27.81 -9.67 3.47
N ASP A 6 -26.74 -9.75 2.69
CA ASP A 6 -25.47 -9.06 2.83
C ASP A 6 -24.79 -8.99 1.44
N ARG A 7 -25.06 -7.92 0.67
CA ARG A 7 -24.23 -7.60 -0.49
C ARG A 7 -22.99 -6.91 0.06
N ARG A 8 -21.94 -7.69 0.36
CA ARG A 8 -20.59 -7.14 0.45
C ARG A 8 -20.24 -6.57 -0.92
N ARG A 9 -20.52 -5.27 -1.10
CA ARG A 9 -19.97 -4.45 -2.17
C ARG A 9 -18.49 -4.27 -1.84
N GLY A 10 -17.73 -5.34 -2.03
CA GLY A 10 -16.29 -5.29 -1.95
C GLY A 10 -15.80 -4.61 -3.21
N PHE A 11 -15.30 -3.39 -3.11
CA PHE A 11 -14.74 -2.73 -4.27
C PHE A 11 -13.46 -3.44 -4.72
N TRP A 12 -13.21 -3.52 -6.03
CA TRP A 12 -12.11 -4.31 -6.62
C TRP A 12 -10.69 -3.85 -6.21
N TRP A 13 -10.56 -2.77 -5.45
CA TRP A 13 -9.31 -2.31 -4.83
C TRP A 13 -9.07 -2.81 -3.40
N GLU A 14 -9.95 -3.65 -2.84
CA GLU A 14 -9.89 -4.09 -1.44
C GLU A 14 -8.68 -4.98 -1.07
N ALA A 15 -7.82 -5.33 -2.03
CA ALA A 15 -6.52 -5.91 -1.74
C ALA A 15 -5.36 -4.94 -2.06
N THR A 16 -5.46 -3.67 -1.66
CA THR A 16 -4.32 -2.72 -1.67
C THR A 16 -3.26 -3.08 -0.63
N GLU A 17 -3.55 -4.02 0.27
CA GLU A 17 -2.65 -4.49 1.31
C GLU A 17 -3.03 -5.89 1.78
N ARG A 18 -2.07 -6.59 2.35
CA ARG A 18 -2.28 -7.86 3.03
C ARG A 18 -2.15 -7.67 4.53
N VAL A 19 -3.23 -7.89 5.28
CA VAL A 19 -3.23 -7.79 6.75
C VAL A 19 -2.97 -9.16 7.37
N MET A 20 -2.08 -9.24 8.35
CA MET A 20 -1.83 -10.49 9.08
C MET A 20 -1.32 -10.29 10.51
N PRO A 21 -1.57 -11.24 11.43
CA PRO A 21 -1.01 -11.19 12.77
C PRO A 21 0.52 -11.35 12.77
N VAL A 22 1.20 -10.68 13.70
CA VAL A 22 2.67 -10.78 13.92
C VAL A 22 3.11 -12.23 14.12
N ALA A 23 2.34 -13.01 14.89
CA ALA A 23 2.61 -14.43 15.14
C ALA A 23 2.69 -15.27 13.84
N GLY A 24 2.08 -14.79 12.74
CA GLY A 24 2.10 -15.44 11.44
C GLY A 24 3.28 -15.09 10.54
N VAL A 25 4.17 -14.17 10.94
CA VAL A 25 5.22 -13.62 10.05
C VAL A 25 6.25 -14.68 9.66
N ILE A 26 6.91 -15.31 10.64
CA ILE A 26 7.97 -16.29 10.36
C ILE A 26 7.45 -17.49 9.55
N PRO A 27 6.31 -18.12 9.91
CA PRO A 27 5.78 -19.25 9.13
C PRO A 27 5.40 -18.88 7.69
N LYS A 28 5.08 -17.61 7.41
CA LYS A 28 4.61 -17.12 6.11
C LYS A 28 5.63 -16.23 5.39
N TYR A 29 6.90 -16.26 5.80
CA TYR A 29 7.95 -15.39 5.26
C TYR A 29 8.00 -15.38 3.73
N LYS A 30 8.00 -16.55 3.07
CA LYS A 30 8.02 -16.64 1.59
C LYS A 30 6.84 -15.90 0.94
N LYS A 31 5.66 -16.00 1.54
CA LYS A 31 4.43 -15.35 1.07
C LYS A 31 4.49 -13.83 1.27
N ILE A 32 5.07 -13.38 2.38
CA ILE A 32 5.31 -11.95 2.65
C ILE A 32 6.29 -11.38 1.64
N ARG A 33 7.42 -12.07 1.41
CA ARG A 33 8.43 -11.68 0.44
C ARG A 33 7.83 -11.53 -0.96
N SER A 34 7.09 -12.53 -1.44
CA SER A 34 6.42 -12.47 -2.74
C SER A 34 5.42 -11.31 -2.84
N SER A 35 4.65 -11.02 -1.78
CA SER A 35 3.76 -9.85 -1.77
C SER A 35 4.53 -8.54 -1.87
N VAL A 36 5.59 -8.40 -1.09
CA VAL A 36 6.43 -7.19 -1.07
C VAL A 36 7.12 -6.98 -2.42
N GLU A 37 7.67 -8.04 -3.03
CA GLU A 37 8.29 -7.99 -4.37
C GLU A 37 7.26 -7.62 -5.46
N ALA A 38 5.99 -7.98 -5.29
CA ALA A 38 4.89 -7.59 -6.17
C ALA A 38 4.34 -6.17 -5.88
N GLY A 39 4.98 -5.42 -5.00
CA GLY A 39 4.55 -4.06 -4.62
C GLY A 39 3.34 -4.02 -3.70
N LEU A 40 2.92 -5.15 -3.11
CA LEU A 40 1.80 -5.23 -2.19
C LEU A 40 2.28 -5.10 -0.73
N PRO A 41 1.92 -4.02 -0.01
CA PRO A 41 2.24 -3.86 1.40
C PRO A 41 1.66 -4.96 2.27
N VAL A 42 2.41 -5.39 3.29
CA VAL A 42 1.93 -6.34 4.30
C VAL A 42 1.82 -5.65 5.65
N VAL A 43 0.60 -5.51 6.16
CA VAL A 43 0.30 -4.89 7.44
C VAL A 43 0.34 -5.95 8.53
N LEU A 44 1.14 -5.70 9.57
CA LEU A 44 1.24 -6.55 10.74
C LEU A 44 0.30 -6.05 11.84
N THR A 45 -0.45 -6.99 12.43
CA THR A 45 -1.36 -6.71 13.53
C THR A 45 -1.02 -7.48 14.80
N ASP A 46 -1.30 -6.87 15.94
CA ASP A 46 -1.28 -7.51 17.25
C ASP A 46 -2.60 -7.20 17.99
N GLY A 47 -3.31 -8.23 18.43
CA GLY A 47 -4.65 -8.08 19.00
C GLY A 47 -5.65 -7.33 18.10
N GLY A 48 -5.49 -7.38 16.77
CA GLY A 48 -6.30 -6.61 15.81
C GLY A 48 -5.84 -5.16 15.58
N THR A 49 -4.89 -4.67 16.37
CA THR A 49 -4.28 -3.35 16.19
C THR A 49 -3.19 -3.41 15.13
N ARG A 50 -3.17 -2.46 14.19
CA ARG A 50 -2.10 -2.35 13.18
C ARG A 50 -0.85 -1.76 13.84
N ILE A 51 0.26 -2.49 13.81
CA ILE A 51 1.49 -2.07 14.51
C ILE A 51 2.66 -1.77 13.58
N ALA A 52 2.67 -2.37 12.38
CA ALA A 52 3.75 -2.19 11.42
C ALA A 52 3.27 -2.47 10.00
N VAL A 53 4.04 -2.00 9.01
CA VAL A 53 3.83 -2.31 7.60
C VAL A 53 5.18 -2.72 7.00
N VAL A 54 5.19 -3.84 6.30
CA VAL A 54 6.32 -4.32 5.50
C VAL A 54 6.07 -3.91 4.06
N VAL A 55 7.03 -3.20 3.46
CA VAL A 55 6.97 -2.69 2.09
C VAL A 55 8.27 -2.98 1.36
N GLY A 56 8.26 -2.85 0.03
CA GLY A 56 9.46 -2.93 -0.79
C GLY A 56 10.43 -1.81 -0.45
N TRP A 57 11.73 -2.07 -0.55
CA TRP A 57 12.75 -1.06 -0.26
C TRP A 57 12.68 0.13 -1.22
N ASP A 58 12.34 -0.12 -2.47
CA ASP A 58 12.06 0.85 -3.51
C ASP A 58 10.88 1.77 -3.14
N LEU A 59 9.77 1.18 -2.71
CA LEU A 59 8.58 1.94 -2.25
C LEU A 59 8.89 2.75 -1.01
N TRP A 60 9.61 2.18 -0.06
CA TRP A 60 10.09 2.89 1.12
C TRP A 60 10.99 4.06 0.75
N THR A 61 11.97 3.84 -0.13
CA THR A 61 12.92 4.87 -0.55
C THR A 61 12.20 6.02 -1.24
N LEU A 62 11.29 5.73 -2.17
CA LEU A 62 10.47 6.74 -2.84
C LEU A 62 9.63 7.56 -1.84
N GLN A 63 8.99 6.89 -0.88
CA GLN A 63 8.21 7.58 0.14
C GLN A 63 9.11 8.43 1.06
N HIS A 64 10.28 7.93 1.42
CA HIS A 64 11.24 8.61 2.27
C HIS A 64 11.82 9.86 1.57
N GLU A 65 12.23 9.75 0.31
CA GLU A 65 12.63 10.88 -0.52
C GLU A 65 11.52 11.95 -0.56
N ARG A 66 10.27 11.52 -0.67
CA ARG A 66 9.14 12.46 -0.68
C ARG A 66 8.99 13.20 0.66
N TYR A 67 9.13 12.49 1.77
CA TYR A 67 9.13 13.13 3.09
C TYR A 67 10.29 14.11 3.25
N LEU A 68 11.50 13.75 2.82
CA LEU A 68 12.66 14.63 2.85
C LEU A 68 12.47 15.87 1.98
N TYR A 69 11.89 15.72 0.80
CA TYR A 69 11.58 16.84 -0.07
C TYR A 69 10.51 17.75 0.55
N ALA A 70 9.45 17.20 1.15
CA ALA A 70 8.45 18.00 1.88
C ALA A 70 9.09 18.76 3.07
N ALA A 71 9.98 18.10 3.81
CA ALA A 71 10.73 18.76 4.88
C ALA A 71 11.63 19.88 4.34
N ALA A 72 12.32 19.66 3.22
CA ALA A 72 13.13 20.67 2.56
C ALA A 72 12.28 21.84 2.03
N MET A 73 11.14 21.55 1.40
CA MET A 73 10.17 22.56 0.93
C MET A 73 9.69 23.45 2.06
N SER A 74 9.53 22.93 3.28
CA SER A 74 9.08 23.75 4.42
C SER A 74 9.96 24.99 4.62
N TRP A 75 11.27 24.91 4.35
CA TRP A 75 12.19 26.04 4.40
C TRP A 75 11.87 27.13 3.36
N ALA A 76 11.41 26.74 2.16
CA ALA A 76 11.02 27.67 1.10
C ALA A 76 9.74 28.47 1.42
N PHE A 77 8.94 27.99 2.37
CA PHE A 77 7.71 28.65 2.83
C PHE A 77 7.91 29.55 4.06
N TRP A 78 9.14 29.67 4.56
CA TRP A 78 9.50 30.71 5.50
C TRP A 78 9.84 32.01 4.76
N ARG A 79 9.11 33.10 5.07
CA ARG A 79 9.37 34.44 4.52
C ARG A 79 9.23 35.51 5.59
N SER A 80 10.24 36.37 5.73
CA SER A 80 10.23 37.49 6.68
C SER A 80 9.79 37.11 8.11
N GLY A 81 10.29 35.97 8.61
CA GLY A 81 9.98 35.47 9.96
C GLY A 81 8.58 34.86 10.13
N ARG A 82 7.82 34.69 9.06
CA ARG A 82 6.50 34.05 9.06
C ARG A 82 6.52 32.80 8.19
N PHE A 83 5.77 31.79 8.62
CA PHE A 83 5.58 30.56 7.88
C PHE A 83 4.25 30.60 7.12
N ASP A 84 4.29 30.43 5.80
CA ASP A 84 3.10 30.27 4.98
C ASP A 84 2.60 28.81 5.02
N ALA A 85 1.81 28.51 6.05
CA ALA A 85 1.24 27.17 6.24
C ALA A 85 0.26 26.76 5.13
N ALA A 86 -0.44 27.72 4.52
CA ALA A 86 -1.43 27.42 3.49
C ALA A 86 -0.75 27.06 2.17
N GLY A 87 0.24 27.85 1.73
CA GLY A 87 1.05 27.53 0.56
C GLY A 87 1.79 26.21 0.71
N PHE A 88 2.41 25.99 1.87
CA PHE A 88 3.05 24.72 2.19
C PHE A 88 2.07 23.54 2.13
N GLY A 89 0.88 23.69 2.72
CA GLY A 89 -0.14 22.65 2.73
C GLY A 89 -0.58 22.22 1.33
N TRP A 90 -0.74 23.15 0.40
CA TRP A 90 -1.09 22.84 -0.99
C TRP A 90 0.01 22.06 -1.72
N GLU A 91 1.27 22.47 -1.59
CA GLU A 91 2.41 21.77 -2.20
C GLU A 91 2.62 20.38 -1.60
N VAL A 92 2.52 20.26 -0.28
CA VAL A 92 2.60 18.96 0.41
C VAL A 92 1.47 18.03 -0.04
N LEU A 93 0.23 18.52 -0.17
CA LEU A 93 -0.88 17.72 -0.66
C LEU A 93 -0.71 17.32 -2.14
N ALA A 94 -0.14 18.17 -2.98
CA ALA A 94 0.16 17.82 -4.37
C ALA A 94 1.24 16.73 -4.44
N TYR A 95 2.24 16.82 -3.58
CA TYR A 95 3.44 16.01 -3.65
C TYR A 95 3.34 14.68 -2.87
N LEU A 96 2.63 14.65 -1.74
CA LEU A 96 2.37 13.44 -0.94
C LEU A 96 1.17 12.63 -1.44
N ARG A 97 0.48 13.07 -2.50
CA ARG A 97 -0.53 12.22 -3.15
C ARG A 97 0.11 10.85 -3.43
N PRO A 98 -0.55 9.75 -3.03
CA PRO A 98 -0.08 8.42 -3.37
C PRO A 98 0.16 8.39 -4.89
N PRO A 99 1.20 7.70 -5.37
CA PRO A 99 1.14 7.26 -6.75
C PRO A 99 -0.06 6.32 -6.78
N MET A 100 -1.23 6.80 -7.24
CA MET A 100 -2.27 5.89 -7.68
C MET A 100 -1.58 5.01 -8.71
N GLN A 101 -1.27 3.76 -8.34
CA GLN A 101 -1.11 2.51 -9.09
C GLN A 101 -0.52 2.50 -10.51
N GLU A 102 -0.54 3.59 -11.27
CA GLU A 102 -0.11 3.78 -12.65
C GLU A 102 1.36 3.43 -12.92
N ARG A 103 2.23 3.45 -11.90
CA ARG A 103 3.65 3.12 -12.09
C ARG A 103 4.09 1.74 -11.60
N LEU A 104 3.27 1.02 -10.83
CA LEU A 104 3.70 -0.20 -10.13
C LEU A 104 3.03 -1.48 -10.63
N HIS A 105 2.08 -1.38 -11.56
CA HIS A 105 1.47 -2.54 -12.20
C HIS A 105 1.47 -2.36 -13.73
N PRO A 106 2.42 -2.94 -14.49
CA PRO A 106 1.98 -3.54 -15.75
C PRO A 106 0.93 -4.57 -15.34
N THR A 107 -0.27 -4.45 -15.88
CA THR A 107 -1.39 -5.37 -15.69
C THR A 107 -0.90 -6.79 -15.48
N VAL A 108 -0.86 -7.26 -14.23
CA VAL A 108 -0.65 -8.69 -13.96
C VAL A 108 -1.93 -9.33 -14.47
N GLN A 109 -1.90 -9.84 -15.70
CA GLN A 109 -2.86 -10.83 -16.13
C GLN A 109 -2.81 -11.92 -15.07
N LEU A 110 -3.93 -12.18 -14.40
CA LEU A 110 -4.06 -13.40 -13.62
C LEU A 110 -3.66 -14.54 -14.56
N GLY A 111 -2.52 -15.16 -14.30
CA GLY A 111 -2.28 -16.49 -14.83
C GLY A 111 -3.41 -17.35 -14.31
N GLU A 112 -4.21 -17.87 -15.24
CA GLU A 112 -5.02 -19.05 -15.00
C GLU A 112 -4.07 -20.18 -14.63
N ASP A 113 -3.88 -20.42 -13.34
CA ASP A 113 -3.32 -21.68 -12.85
C ASP A 113 -4.45 -22.40 -12.11
N ASP A 114 -5.11 -23.32 -12.82
CA ASP A 114 -5.39 -24.70 -12.39
C ASP A 114 -6.45 -25.32 -13.33
N GLU A 115 -6.05 -25.77 -14.52
CA GLU A 115 -6.78 -26.86 -15.17
C GLU A 115 -6.36 -28.19 -14.50
N PRO A 116 -7.31 -29.03 -14.05
CA PRO A 116 -6.99 -30.31 -13.46
C PRO A 116 -6.42 -31.27 -14.52
N ASP A 117 -5.36 -31.99 -14.16
CA ASP A 117 -4.73 -33.07 -14.92
C ASP A 117 -5.73 -34.22 -15.16
N GLU A 118 -6.56 -34.10 -16.19
CA GLU A 118 -7.33 -35.21 -16.76
C GLU A 118 -6.60 -35.74 -18.01
N ARG A 119 -5.65 -36.64 -17.79
CA ARG A 119 -5.25 -37.58 -18.84
C ARG A 119 -6.13 -38.83 -18.77
N PRO A 120 -6.99 -39.09 -19.77
CA PRO A 120 -7.54 -40.43 -19.93
C PRO A 120 -6.44 -41.37 -20.48
N ARG A 121 -6.57 -42.63 -20.08
CA ARG A 121 -5.66 -43.77 -20.31
C ARG A 121 -5.28 -43.99 -21.77
#